data_AF-A0AA43QGW1-F1
#
_entry.id   AF-A0AA43QGW1-F1
#
_cell.length_a   1.000
_cell.length_b   1.000
_cell.length_c   1.000
_cell.angle_alpha   90.00
_cell.angle_beta   90.00
_cell.angle_gamma   90.00
#
_symmetry.space_group_name_H-M   'P 1'
#
loop_
_entity.id
_entity.type
_entity.pdbx_description
1 polymer ?
#
loop_
_entity_poly.entity_id
_entity_poly.type
_entity_poly.pdbx_seq_one_letter_code
_entity_poly.pdbx_strand_id
1 'polypeptide(L)'
;MVRAFLGLAGSSFVRPSTAPMDRFFTYGRGLMAPPLASLEHLLLWTRNQRCTEPQDRIYGILGLLGPKIFAKIEVDYSIPVWKTYLRLVLAENEVYQKLNILNHCNITTRCAGGPSWVPNWDQRIEGANTGYLSVRRFYASARSSAVAKLIEPAYHLQVTARRVASINRVSRNLTGTCVEVIDEIFHWASKEPGGDIYVSGGLSIDAYVEVLVRGRTSDRALGDNPCPSIRRLSELLTRAIVSAELDDEVARAFKDCFFVNECLFATREGYLGVCAKGLREGDEISVILGCHLPMVLRPRGSKRYEVVGPCFVHGLMLGEALKPPLEPPWKDVLPVARGWALSYFINVQTDELLKSDPRLGSLPSGWEEATTLDPVLPPFVFENKENGRISINDPRMSAEAIEQRGIALETLELM
;
A
#
# COMPACT_ATOMS: atom_id res chain seq x y z
N MET A 1 8.06 -37.20 18.32
CA MET A 1 9.50 -37.43 18.10
C MET A 1 9.67 -38.22 16.82
N VAL A 2 9.76 -37.55 15.66
CA VAL A 2 10.15 -38.16 14.38
C VAL A 2 11.04 -37.15 13.67
N ARG A 3 12.33 -37.51 13.53
CA ARG A 3 13.36 -36.77 12.81
C ARG A 3 13.32 -37.18 11.34
N ALA A 4 13.28 -36.22 10.42
CA ALA A 4 13.53 -36.47 9.00
C ALA A 4 14.96 -36.03 8.64
N PHE A 5 15.72 -36.97 8.09
CA PHE A 5 17.11 -36.85 7.67
C PHE A 5 17.23 -36.08 6.34
N LEU A 6 18.18 -35.14 6.28
CA LEU A 6 18.75 -34.59 5.05
C LEU A 6 19.83 -35.55 4.54
N GLY A 7 19.63 -36.11 3.35
CA GLY A 7 20.66 -36.84 2.61
C GLY A 7 21.33 -35.92 1.59
N LEU A 8 22.62 -35.63 1.81
CA LEU A 8 23.53 -35.05 0.83
C LEU A 8 24.42 -36.17 0.27
N ALA A 9 24.45 -36.34 -1.05
CA ALA A 9 25.58 -36.92 -1.78
C ALA A 9 25.43 -36.62 -3.28
N GLY A 10 26.50 -36.09 -3.92
CA GLY A 10 26.59 -36.02 -5.38
C GLY A 10 27.19 -34.72 -5.92
N SER A 11 28.50 -34.56 -5.72
CA SER A 11 29.35 -33.43 -6.10
C SER A 11 29.42 -33.10 -7.61
N SER A 12 29.19 -31.83 -7.95
CA SER A 12 30.02 -31.08 -8.90
C SER A 12 30.31 -29.70 -8.31
N PHE A 13 31.55 -29.52 -7.85
CA PHE A 13 32.05 -28.25 -7.32
C PHE A 13 32.23 -27.26 -8.49
N VAL A 14 31.27 -26.36 -8.68
CA VAL A 14 31.53 -25.08 -9.36
C VAL A 14 31.94 -24.10 -8.28
N ARG A 15 33.21 -23.70 -8.26
CA ARG A 15 33.70 -22.60 -7.42
C ARG A 15 32.95 -21.33 -7.82
N PRO A 16 32.20 -20.65 -6.93
CA PRO A 16 31.56 -19.40 -7.26
C PRO A 16 32.61 -18.28 -7.13
N SER A 17 33.43 -18.08 -8.17
CA SER A 17 34.32 -16.91 -8.26
C SER A 17 33.98 -15.97 -9.42
N THR A 18 32.83 -16.12 -10.07
CA THR A 18 32.40 -15.22 -11.18
C THR A 18 30.89 -14.98 -11.27
N ALA A 19 30.10 -15.28 -10.23
CA ALA A 19 28.77 -14.71 -10.11
C ALA A 19 28.91 -13.37 -9.38
N PRO A 20 28.49 -12.23 -9.95
CA PRO A 20 28.67 -10.97 -9.28
C PRO A 20 27.68 -10.96 -8.11
N MET A 21 28.25 -10.96 -6.90
CA MET A 21 27.56 -10.86 -5.60
C MET A 21 26.83 -9.51 -5.42
N ASP A 22 26.79 -8.68 -6.46
CA ASP A 22 26.08 -7.40 -6.55
C ASP A 22 24.59 -7.57 -6.89
N ARG A 23 24.14 -8.75 -7.35
CA ARG A 23 22.74 -9.04 -7.71
C ARG A 23 21.94 -9.79 -6.65
N PHE A 24 22.53 -10.10 -5.50
CA PHE A 24 21.81 -10.58 -4.32
C PHE A 24 21.87 -9.52 -3.22
N PHE A 25 20.86 -8.65 -3.21
CA PHE A 25 20.46 -7.81 -2.08
C PHE A 25 21.43 -6.72 -1.62
N THR A 26 21.41 -5.59 -2.34
CA THR A 26 21.63 -4.25 -1.77
C THR A 26 20.40 -3.71 -1.00
N TYR A 27 19.60 -4.58 -0.39
CA TYR A 27 18.74 -4.25 0.78
C TYR A 27 19.54 -4.46 2.09
N GLY A 28 20.82 -4.12 2.05
CA GLY A 28 21.75 -4.24 3.16
C GLY A 28 21.35 -3.30 4.29
N ARG A 29 21.05 -3.90 5.44
CA ARG A 29 20.82 -3.26 6.75
C ARG A 29 19.63 -2.28 6.78
N GLY A 30 18.45 -2.86 7.02
CA GLY A 30 17.22 -2.11 7.32
C GLY A 30 15.91 -2.95 7.34
N LEU A 31 15.94 -4.22 6.93
CA LEU A 31 14.76 -5.09 6.79
C LEU A 31 14.89 -6.46 7.50
N MET A 32 15.48 -6.45 8.70
CA MET A 32 15.28 -7.46 9.74
C MET A 32 14.95 -6.64 11.02
N ALA A 33 13.77 -6.66 11.64
CA ALA A 33 12.59 -7.50 11.51
C ALA A 33 11.30 -6.67 11.82
N PRO A 34 10.26 -6.69 10.97
CA PRO A 34 8.87 -6.60 11.43
C PRO A 34 8.48 -7.95 12.04
N PRO A 35 7.68 -8.01 13.11
CA PRO A 35 7.28 -9.30 13.64
C PRO A 35 6.57 -10.06 12.51
N LEU A 36 6.75 -11.38 12.50
CA LEU A 36 6.07 -12.37 11.67
C LEU A 36 4.53 -12.36 11.82
N ALA A 37 3.93 -11.24 12.20
CA ALA A 37 2.70 -11.21 12.97
C ALA A 37 1.55 -10.48 12.27
N SER A 38 1.78 -9.82 11.12
CA SER A 38 0.67 -9.29 10.33
C SER A 38 0.37 -10.16 9.11
N LEU A 39 -0.92 -10.30 8.82
CA LEU A 39 -1.43 -11.12 7.72
C LEU A 39 -0.83 -10.75 6.36
N GLU A 40 -0.79 -9.46 6.02
CA GLU A 40 -0.20 -8.94 4.78
C GLU A 40 1.26 -9.36 4.59
N HIS A 41 2.07 -9.27 5.65
CA HIS A 41 3.49 -9.64 5.60
C HIS A 41 3.67 -11.14 5.37
N LEU A 42 2.89 -11.96 6.08
CA LEU A 42 2.91 -13.42 5.89
C LEU A 42 2.55 -13.78 4.45
N LEU A 43 1.47 -13.17 3.91
CA LEU A 43 1.06 -13.38 2.52
C LEU A 43 2.14 -12.98 1.52
N LEU A 44 2.88 -11.90 1.76
CA LEU A 44 4.00 -11.48 0.90
C LEU A 44 5.17 -12.46 0.96
N TRP A 45 5.52 -12.93 2.15
CA TRP A 45 6.67 -13.82 2.36
C TRP A 45 6.42 -15.22 1.79
N THR A 46 5.20 -15.73 1.91
CA THR A 46 4.83 -17.07 1.42
C THR A 46 4.39 -17.08 -0.03
N ARG A 47 4.09 -15.90 -0.61
CA ARG A 47 3.62 -15.74 -2.00
C ARG A 47 4.47 -16.48 -3.04
N ASN A 48 5.78 -16.44 -2.88
CA ASN A 48 6.73 -16.99 -3.86
C ASN A 48 7.18 -18.43 -3.54
N GLN A 49 6.64 -19.03 -2.47
CA GLN A 49 6.90 -20.43 -2.15
C GLN A 49 6.19 -21.37 -3.14
N ARG A 50 6.56 -22.64 -3.17
CA ARG A 50 5.86 -23.64 -4.00
C ARG A 50 4.72 -24.25 -3.18
N CYS A 51 3.56 -24.42 -3.80
CA CYS A 51 2.45 -25.20 -3.27
C CYS A 51 1.88 -26.09 -4.38
N THR A 52 1.24 -27.20 -3.99
CA THR A 52 0.61 -28.12 -4.94
C THR A 52 -0.79 -27.65 -5.28
N GLU A 53 -1.60 -27.33 -4.27
CA GLU A 53 -2.93 -26.75 -4.45
C GLU A 53 -2.87 -25.22 -4.25
N PRO A 54 -3.47 -24.41 -5.13
CA PRO A 54 -3.49 -22.96 -4.95
C PRO A 54 -4.09 -22.50 -3.61
N GLN A 55 -5.06 -23.24 -3.05
CA GLN A 55 -5.65 -22.97 -1.73
C GLN A 55 -4.61 -22.97 -0.60
N ASP A 56 -3.50 -23.72 -0.74
CA ASP A 56 -2.41 -23.79 0.24
C ASP A 56 -1.66 -22.47 0.39
N ARG A 57 -1.85 -21.50 -0.53
CA ARG A 57 -1.43 -20.11 -0.32
C ARG A 57 -2.01 -19.51 0.96
N ILE A 58 -3.20 -19.97 1.36
CA ILE A 58 -3.86 -19.58 2.60
C ILE A 58 -3.75 -20.70 3.63
N TYR A 59 -4.10 -21.94 3.28
CA TYR A 59 -4.13 -23.04 4.24
C TYR A 59 -2.75 -23.38 4.80
N GLY A 60 -1.69 -23.25 4.00
CA GLY A 60 -0.32 -23.48 4.44
C GLY A 60 0.21 -22.48 5.46
N ILE A 61 -0.44 -21.31 5.61
CA ILE A 61 -0.05 -20.29 6.60
C ILE A 61 -1.02 -20.14 7.77
N LEU A 62 -2.10 -20.93 7.83
CA LEU A 62 -3.13 -20.79 8.87
C LEU A 62 -2.56 -20.85 10.29
N GLY A 63 -1.61 -21.75 10.54
CA GLY A 63 -0.95 -21.89 11.84
C GLY A 63 -0.03 -20.72 12.22
N LEU A 64 0.24 -19.80 11.29
CA LEU A 64 1.02 -18.58 11.51
C LEU A 64 0.12 -17.34 11.67
N LEU A 65 -1.18 -17.44 11.35
CA LEU A 65 -2.10 -16.31 11.46
C LEU A 65 -2.46 -16.03 12.92
N GLY A 66 -2.87 -14.79 13.19
CA GLY A 66 -3.41 -14.42 14.50
C GLY A 66 -4.66 -15.25 14.83
N PRO A 67 -4.87 -15.62 16.12
CA PRO A 67 -5.90 -16.59 16.52
C PRO A 67 -7.33 -16.17 16.13
N LYS A 68 -7.61 -14.86 16.11
CA LYS A 68 -8.91 -14.32 15.70
C LYS A 68 -9.21 -14.57 14.21
N ILE A 69 -8.20 -14.49 13.34
CA ILE A 69 -8.35 -14.78 11.90
C ILE A 69 -8.38 -16.29 11.67
N PHE A 70 -7.50 -17.03 12.33
CA PHE A 70 -7.46 -18.48 12.27
C PHE A 70 -8.84 -19.11 12.58
N ALA A 71 -9.52 -18.63 13.63
CA ALA A 71 -10.83 -19.11 14.04
C ALA A 71 -11.97 -18.85 13.02
N LYS A 72 -11.71 -18.06 11.95
CA LYS A 72 -12.70 -17.72 10.91
C LYS A 72 -12.55 -18.54 9.63
N ILE A 73 -11.51 -19.37 9.52
CA ILE A 73 -11.18 -20.06 8.27
C ILE A 73 -11.23 -21.57 8.47
N GLU A 74 -12.19 -22.20 7.80
CA GLU A 74 -12.28 -23.65 7.69
C GLU A 74 -11.58 -24.14 6.42
N VAL A 75 -10.80 -25.22 6.58
CA VAL A 75 -10.11 -25.89 5.48
C VAL A 75 -11.10 -26.71 4.67
N ASP A 76 -11.26 -26.37 3.40
CA ASP A 76 -12.22 -26.98 2.49
C ASP A 76 -11.69 -26.87 1.05
N TYR A 77 -11.16 -27.98 0.52
CA TYR A 77 -10.66 -28.03 -0.85
C TYR A 77 -11.77 -28.25 -1.89
N SER A 78 -13.03 -28.45 -1.47
CA SER A 78 -14.16 -28.67 -2.39
C SER A 78 -14.66 -27.37 -3.04
N ILE A 79 -14.34 -26.21 -2.44
CA ILE A 79 -14.75 -24.91 -2.96
C ILE A 79 -13.75 -24.37 -4.00
N PRO A 80 -14.21 -23.52 -4.94
CA PRO A 80 -13.33 -22.82 -5.85
C PRO A 80 -12.22 -22.04 -5.13
N VAL A 81 -11.03 -21.99 -5.72
CA VAL A 81 -9.85 -21.27 -5.17
C VAL A 81 -10.20 -19.84 -4.76
N TRP A 82 -10.91 -19.10 -5.60
CA TRP A 82 -11.30 -17.72 -5.29
C TRP A 82 -12.21 -17.61 -4.06
N LYS A 83 -13.04 -18.62 -3.75
CA LYS A 83 -13.84 -18.62 -2.52
C LYS A 83 -12.96 -18.82 -1.29
N THR A 84 -11.91 -19.62 -1.39
CA THR A 84 -10.90 -19.77 -0.32
C THR A 84 -10.23 -18.42 -0.04
N TYR A 85 -9.85 -17.72 -1.10
CA TYR A 85 -9.23 -16.41 -1.02
C TYR A 85 -10.18 -15.34 -0.47
N LEU A 86 -11.43 -15.35 -0.92
CA LEU A 86 -12.50 -14.48 -0.41
C LEU A 86 -12.73 -14.64 1.10
N ARG A 87 -12.73 -15.88 1.61
CA ARG A 87 -12.91 -16.14 3.06
C ARG A 87 -11.88 -15.39 3.91
N LEU A 88 -10.65 -15.26 3.44
CA LEU A 88 -9.60 -14.51 4.13
C LEU A 88 -9.87 -13.00 4.14
N VAL A 89 -10.37 -12.43 3.03
CA VAL A 89 -10.77 -11.01 2.96
C VAL A 89 -11.86 -10.72 3.99
N LEU A 90 -12.88 -11.58 4.05
CA LEU A 90 -14.00 -11.43 4.99
C LEU A 90 -13.57 -11.61 6.44
N ALA A 91 -12.66 -12.56 6.72
CA ALA A 91 -12.11 -12.75 8.05
C ALA A 91 -11.35 -11.51 8.55
N GLU A 92 -10.53 -10.87 7.71
CA GLU A 92 -9.84 -9.62 8.07
C GLU A 92 -10.84 -8.49 8.34
N ASN A 93 -11.85 -8.34 7.49
CA ASN A 93 -12.90 -7.34 7.67
C ASN A 93 -13.69 -7.57 8.97
N GLU A 94 -14.10 -8.80 9.26
CA GLU A 94 -14.88 -9.10 10.46
C GLU A 94 -14.07 -8.89 11.75
N VAL A 95 -12.79 -9.28 11.75
CA VAL A 95 -11.95 -9.24 12.95
C VAL A 95 -11.40 -7.84 13.23
N TYR A 96 -10.98 -7.12 12.18
CA TYR A 96 -10.24 -5.86 12.31
C TYR A 96 -10.90 -4.66 11.64
N GLN A 97 -12.02 -4.86 10.93
CA GLN A 97 -12.65 -3.84 10.08
C GLN A 97 -11.62 -3.23 9.13
N LYS A 98 -10.87 -4.10 8.45
CA LYS A 98 -9.87 -3.74 7.44
C LYS A 98 -10.16 -4.45 6.12
N LEU A 99 -9.74 -3.80 5.04
CA LEU A 99 -9.79 -4.28 3.67
C LEU A 99 -8.43 -4.12 2.99
N ASN A 100 -7.36 -4.16 3.78
CA ASN A 100 -6.01 -3.97 3.28
C ASN A 100 -5.59 -5.08 2.32
N ILE A 101 -6.17 -6.28 2.48
CA ILE A 101 -6.00 -7.40 1.56
C ILE A 101 -6.34 -7.03 0.10
N LEU A 102 -7.22 -6.04 -0.14
CA LEU A 102 -7.55 -5.59 -1.50
C LEU A 102 -6.32 -5.08 -2.26
N ASN A 103 -5.26 -4.68 -1.57
CA ASN A 103 -3.99 -4.25 -2.19
C ASN A 103 -3.25 -5.38 -2.91
N HIS A 104 -3.71 -6.63 -2.78
CA HIS A 104 -3.22 -7.75 -3.56
C HIS A 104 -4.04 -8.01 -4.84
N CYS A 105 -5.06 -7.20 -5.12
CA CYS A 105 -5.87 -7.31 -6.34
C CYS A 105 -5.10 -6.76 -7.54
N ASN A 106 -5.24 -7.44 -8.67
CA ASN A 106 -4.80 -6.96 -9.97
C ASN A 106 -5.72 -7.56 -11.03
N ILE A 107 -6.37 -6.70 -11.81
CA ILE A 107 -7.35 -7.13 -12.83
C ILE A 107 -6.76 -8.08 -13.87
N THR A 108 -5.47 -7.95 -14.17
CA THR A 108 -4.79 -8.77 -15.19
C THR A 108 -4.46 -10.17 -14.69
N THR A 109 -4.49 -10.38 -13.37
CA THR A 109 -4.12 -11.67 -12.75
C THR A 109 -5.21 -12.21 -11.84
N ARG A 110 -6.44 -11.67 -11.90
CA ARG A 110 -7.59 -12.13 -11.09
C ARG A 110 -7.88 -13.63 -11.28
N CYS A 111 -8.50 -14.26 -10.28
CA CYS A 111 -8.94 -15.64 -10.39
C CYS A 111 -10.04 -15.78 -11.45
N ALA A 112 -9.94 -16.81 -12.29
CA ALA A 112 -11.00 -17.12 -13.26
C ALA A 112 -12.32 -17.44 -12.55
N GLY A 113 -13.42 -16.84 -13.02
CA GLY A 113 -14.76 -17.03 -12.45
C GLY A 113 -14.97 -16.45 -11.05
N GLY A 114 -13.99 -15.72 -10.50
CA GLY A 114 -14.08 -15.03 -9.22
C GLY A 114 -14.33 -13.52 -9.37
N PRO A 115 -14.82 -12.86 -8.32
CA PRO A 115 -14.94 -11.40 -8.27
C PRO A 115 -13.57 -10.70 -8.44
N SER A 116 -13.55 -9.52 -9.03
CA SER A 116 -12.33 -8.73 -9.25
C SER A 116 -11.70 -8.19 -7.97
N TRP A 117 -12.49 -8.03 -6.90
CA TRP A 117 -12.03 -7.62 -5.59
C TRP A 117 -11.40 -8.75 -4.76
N VAL A 118 -11.44 -9.99 -5.25
CA VAL A 118 -10.77 -11.12 -4.59
C VAL A 118 -9.34 -11.23 -5.11
N PRO A 119 -8.32 -11.10 -4.25
CA PRO A 119 -6.93 -11.26 -4.67
C PRO A 119 -6.65 -12.67 -5.17
N ASN A 120 -5.79 -12.79 -6.18
CA ASN A 120 -5.29 -14.08 -6.62
C ASN A 120 -3.91 -14.36 -6.03
N TRP A 121 -3.84 -15.09 -4.90
CA TRP A 121 -2.56 -15.41 -4.25
C TRP A 121 -1.66 -16.42 -4.95
N ASP A 122 -2.15 -17.06 -6.01
CA ASP A 122 -1.34 -17.98 -6.79
C ASP A 122 -0.35 -17.25 -7.72
N GLN A 123 -0.59 -15.95 -7.94
CA GLN A 123 0.21 -15.13 -8.84
C GLN A 123 1.43 -14.60 -8.11
N ARG A 124 2.62 -14.81 -8.66
CA ARG A 124 3.88 -14.33 -8.06
C ARG A 124 3.91 -12.80 -7.99
N ILE A 125 4.59 -12.29 -6.97
CA ILE A 125 4.88 -10.86 -6.88
C ILE A 125 6.29 -10.63 -7.45
N GLU A 126 6.38 -9.75 -8.43
CA GLU A 126 7.64 -9.31 -9.02
C GLU A 126 8.35 -8.33 -8.07
N GLY A 127 9.69 -8.44 -7.99
CA GLY A 127 10.50 -7.98 -6.85
C GLY A 127 10.23 -6.56 -6.33
N ALA A 128 10.12 -5.55 -7.21
CA ALA A 128 9.91 -4.15 -6.82
C ALA A 128 8.59 -3.93 -6.04
N ASN A 129 7.55 -4.72 -6.33
CA ASN A 129 6.26 -4.65 -5.64
C ASN A 129 6.29 -5.23 -4.23
N THR A 130 7.26 -6.10 -3.92
CA THR A 130 7.39 -6.67 -2.57
C THR A 130 7.78 -5.60 -1.55
N GLY A 131 8.69 -4.68 -1.89
CA GLY A 131 9.07 -3.56 -1.02
C GLY A 131 7.94 -2.54 -0.85
N TYR A 132 7.23 -2.22 -1.93
CA TYR A 132 6.10 -1.28 -1.92
C TYR A 132 4.92 -1.78 -1.08
N LEU A 133 4.58 -3.07 -1.20
CA LEU A 133 3.48 -3.69 -0.44
C LEU A 133 3.88 -4.10 0.99
N SER A 134 5.17 -4.32 1.26
CA SER A 134 5.63 -4.81 2.57
C SER A 134 5.69 -3.72 3.64
N VAL A 135 6.00 -2.47 3.27
CA VAL A 135 6.14 -1.43 4.30
C VAL A 135 4.84 -0.64 4.41
N ARG A 136 4.21 -0.73 5.59
CA ARG A 136 2.99 0.01 6.02
C ARG A 136 3.23 1.50 6.18
N ARG A 137 3.85 2.13 5.18
CA ARG A 137 4.18 3.55 5.15
C ARG A 137 2.92 4.37 4.94
N PHE A 138 1.97 3.84 4.19
CA PHE A 138 0.81 4.60 3.76
C PHE A 138 -0.43 4.22 4.54
N TYR A 139 -1.35 5.16 4.61
CA TYR A 139 -2.60 5.03 5.35
C TYR A 139 -3.64 5.93 4.67
N ALA A 140 -3.87 5.71 3.37
CA ALA A 140 -4.74 6.55 2.53
C ALA A 140 -6.15 6.73 3.13
N SER A 141 -6.67 5.70 3.82
CA SER A 141 -7.95 5.78 4.53
C SER A 141 -7.87 6.27 5.98
N ALA A 142 -6.76 6.89 6.39
CA ALA A 142 -6.58 7.52 7.70
C ALA A 142 -6.90 6.63 8.91
N ARG A 143 -6.54 5.34 8.84
CA ARG A 143 -6.88 4.33 9.87
C ARG A 143 -8.39 4.21 10.16
N SER A 144 -9.23 4.54 9.20
CA SER A 144 -10.68 4.30 9.28
C SER A 144 -11.01 2.82 9.46
N SER A 145 -12.20 2.58 10.02
CA SER A 145 -12.82 1.25 10.02
C SER A 145 -13.49 1.01 8.67
N ALA A 146 -13.27 -0.17 8.09
CA ALA A 146 -14.03 -0.59 6.93
C ALA A 146 -15.52 -0.71 7.28
N VAL A 147 -16.35 -0.25 6.35
CA VAL A 147 -17.78 -0.52 6.33
C VAL A 147 -18.02 -1.34 5.07
N ALA A 148 -18.18 -2.65 5.24
CA ALA A 148 -18.23 -3.57 4.12
C ALA A 148 -19.16 -4.75 4.37
N LYS A 149 -19.85 -5.20 3.32
CA LYS A 149 -20.82 -6.29 3.36
C LYS A 149 -20.79 -7.09 2.07
N LEU A 150 -20.72 -8.42 2.18
CA LEU A 150 -20.89 -9.31 1.03
C LEU A 150 -22.38 -9.37 0.61
N ILE A 151 -22.64 -9.25 -0.68
CA ILE A 151 -23.95 -9.42 -1.30
C ILE A 151 -23.96 -10.74 -2.09
N GLU A 152 -24.73 -11.70 -1.62
CA GLU A 152 -24.99 -12.98 -2.29
C GLU A 152 -26.34 -12.96 -3.04
N PRO A 153 -26.52 -13.75 -4.12
CA PRO A 153 -25.58 -14.74 -4.67
C PRO A 153 -24.54 -14.16 -5.65
N ALA A 154 -24.54 -12.84 -5.88
CA ALA A 154 -23.66 -12.20 -6.86
C ALA A 154 -22.18 -12.13 -6.42
N TYR A 155 -21.88 -12.35 -5.14
CA TYR A 155 -20.55 -12.19 -4.55
C TYR A 155 -19.95 -10.78 -4.74
N HIS A 156 -20.80 -9.76 -4.79
CA HIS A 156 -20.34 -8.36 -4.79
C HIS A 156 -19.95 -7.96 -3.36
N LEU A 157 -18.86 -7.22 -3.20
CA LEU A 157 -18.52 -6.59 -1.93
C LEU A 157 -19.01 -5.15 -1.93
N GLN A 158 -20.04 -4.87 -1.16
CA GLN A 158 -20.46 -3.50 -0.87
C GLN A 158 -19.45 -2.88 0.08
N VAL A 159 -18.95 -1.69 -0.24
CA VAL A 159 -17.97 -0.94 0.58
C VAL A 159 -18.34 0.53 0.66
N THR A 160 -17.97 1.19 1.77
CA THR A 160 -17.98 2.65 1.86
C THR A 160 -16.63 3.22 1.43
N ALA A 161 -16.65 4.21 0.55
CA ALA A 161 -15.46 4.84 -0.02
C ALA A 161 -15.68 6.32 -0.32
N ARG A 162 -14.57 7.06 -0.51
CA ARG A 162 -14.59 8.38 -1.14
C ARG A 162 -13.99 8.26 -2.54
N ARG A 163 -14.78 8.59 -3.56
CA ARG A 163 -14.28 8.76 -4.93
C ARG A 163 -13.54 10.10 -5.02
N VAL A 164 -12.34 10.08 -5.59
CA VAL A 164 -11.42 11.22 -5.55
C VAL A 164 -11.14 11.79 -6.94
N ALA A 165 -10.82 10.94 -7.91
CA ALA A 165 -10.33 11.40 -9.20
C ALA A 165 -10.66 10.44 -10.35
N SER A 166 -10.60 10.93 -11.58
CA SER A 166 -10.85 10.15 -12.80
C SER A 166 -9.63 10.15 -13.71
N ILE A 167 -9.14 8.97 -14.09
CA ILE A 167 -7.97 8.82 -14.96
C ILE A 167 -8.31 9.27 -16.38
N ASN A 168 -7.50 10.16 -16.95
CA ASN A 168 -7.66 10.66 -18.32
C ASN A 168 -6.43 10.49 -19.20
N ARG A 169 -5.32 10.00 -18.63
CA ARG A 169 -4.11 9.67 -19.39
C ARG A 169 -3.41 8.50 -18.72
N VAL A 170 -2.98 7.54 -19.52
CA VAL A 170 -2.24 6.35 -19.07
C VAL A 170 -1.00 6.19 -19.95
N SER A 171 0.15 5.89 -19.34
CA SER A 171 1.36 5.59 -20.10
C SER A 171 1.26 4.23 -20.79
N ARG A 172 2.22 3.95 -21.67
CA ARG A 172 2.48 2.55 -22.06
C ARG A 172 2.89 1.70 -20.85
N ASN A 173 2.81 0.38 -20.99
CA ASN A 173 3.37 -0.55 -20.00
C ASN A 173 4.87 -0.37 -19.95
N LEU A 174 5.40 -0.10 -18.76
CA LEU A 174 6.82 0.10 -18.52
C LEU A 174 7.50 -1.26 -18.35
N THR A 175 8.65 -1.43 -19.01
CA THR A 175 9.41 -2.69 -19.05
C THR A 175 10.39 -2.84 -17.89
N GLY A 176 10.54 -1.79 -17.08
CA GLY A 176 11.29 -1.83 -15.82
C GLY A 176 12.71 -1.31 -15.89
N THR A 177 13.06 -0.50 -16.89
CA THR A 177 14.32 0.27 -16.86
C THR A 177 14.07 1.69 -16.34
N CYS A 178 14.95 2.22 -15.48
CA CYS A 178 14.78 3.56 -14.93
C CYS A 178 14.78 4.65 -16.01
N VAL A 179 15.58 4.46 -17.08
CA VAL A 179 15.63 5.34 -18.25
C VAL A 179 14.25 5.46 -18.89
N GLU A 180 13.60 4.33 -19.19
CA GLU A 180 12.28 4.30 -19.80
C GLU A 180 11.21 5.02 -18.96
N VAL A 181 11.27 4.84 -17.63
CA VAL A 181 10.33 5.49 -16.71
C VAL A 181 10.55 6.99 -16.69
N ILE A 182 11.81 7.45 -16.62
CA ILE A 182 12.13 8.87 -16.57
C ILE A 182 11.84 9.52 -17.93
N ASP A 183 12.11 8.83 -19.04
CA ASP A 183 11.72 9.29 -20.37
C ASP A 183 10.21 9.52 -20.44
N GLU A 184 9.38 8.61 -19.93
CA GLU A 184 7.93 8.81 -19.88
C GLU A 184 7.54 10.05 -19.06
N ILE A 185 8.22 10.31 -17.93
CA ILE A 185 8.06 11.55 -17.16
C ILE A 185 8.47 12.78 -17.98
N PHE A 186 9.57 12.74 -18.74
CA PHE A 186 9.97 13.86 -19.61
C PHE A 186 8.89 14.22 -20.63
N HIS A 187 8.17 13.21 -21.15
CA HIS A 187 7.05 13.43 -22.08
C HIS A 187 5.81 14.03 -21.41
N TRP A 188 5.70 13.96 -20.07
CA TRP A 188 4.55 14.41 -19.31
C TRP A 188 4.81 15.70 -18.55
N ALA A 189 6.06 15.96 -18.18
CA ALA A 189 6.49 17.15 -17.46
C ALA A 189 6.36 18.38 -18.34
N SER A 190 6.05 19.52 -17.71
CA SER A 190 6.23 20.82 -18.34
C SER A 190 7.72 21.12 -18.51
N LYS A 191 8.05 22.16 -19.28
CA LYS A 191 9.45 22.60 -19.43
C LYS A 191 10.03 23.24 -18.17
N GLU A 192 9.18 23.74 -17.27
CA GLU A 192 9.56 24.45 -16.04
C GLU A 192 8.82 23.87 -14.81
N PRO A 193 8.98 22.57 -14.51
CA PRO A 193 8.17 21.88 -13.50
C PRO A 193 8.44 22.35 -12.06
N GLY A 194 9.53 23.10 -11.84
CA GLY A 194 9.86 23.74 -10.57
C GLY A 194 9.09 25.04 -10.28
N GLY A 195 8.38 25.59 -11.27
CA GLY A 195 7.51 26.76 -11.12
C GLY A 195 6.02 26.42 -10.98
N ASP A 196 5.63 25.19 -11.34
CA ASP A 196 4.24 24.76 -11.36
C ASP A 196 3.79 24.22 -10.01
N ILE A 197 2.60 24.64 -9.55
CA ILE A 197 2.00 24.13 -8.31
C ILE A 197 1.18 22.87 -8.59
N TYR A 198 1.45 21.81 -7.83
CA TYR A 198 0.72 20.56 -7.92
C TYR A 198 -0.65 20.65 -7.21
N VAL A 199 -1.62 19.81 -7.62
CA VAL A 199 -3.00 19.87 -7.11
C VAL A 199 -3.11 19.75 -5.59
N SER A 200 -2.27 18.94 -4.94
CA SER A 200 -2.26 18.80 -3.47
C SER A 200 -1.41 19.86 -2.76
N GLY A 201 -0.94 20.88 -3.49
CA GLY A 201 0.05 21.84 -3.02
C GLY A 201 1.49 21.34 -3.22
N GLY A 202 2.46 22.26 -3.09
CA GLY A 202 3.87 21.99 -3.38
C GLY A 202 4.19 22.09 -4.87
N LEU A 203 5.44 21.79 -5.23
CA LEU A 203 5.91 21.88 -6.61
C LEU A 203 5.54 20.62 -7.40
N SER A 204 5.25 20.77 -8.69
CA SER A 204 4.94 19.64 -9.57
C SER A 204 6.11 18.67 -9.72
N ILE A 205 7.35 19.18 -9.65
CA ILE A 205 8.54 18.33 -9.61
C ILE A 205 8.54 17.35 -8.42
N ASP A 206 8.06 17.78 -7.26
CA ASP A 206 7.99 16.92 -6.07
C ASP A 206 7.03 15.76 -6.30
N ALA A 207 5.91 16.00 -6.99
CA ALA A 207 4.97 14.95 -7.37
C ALA A 207 5.60 13.93 -8.34
N TYR A 208 6.37 14.37 -9.34
CA TYR A 208 7.09 13.46 -10.24
C TYR A 208 8.09 12.59 -9.47
N VAL A 209 8.89 13.21 -8.59
CA VAL A 209 9.84 12.49 -7.73
C VAL A 209 9.12 11.47 -6.87
N GLU A 210 8.08 11.89 -6.16
CA GLU A 210 7.31 11.04 -5.25
C GLU A 210 6.69 9.84 -5.97
N VAL A 211 6.21 10.01 -7.21
CA VAL A 211 5.70 8.90 -8.03
C VAL A 211 6.81 7.96 -8.47
N LEU A 212 7.95 8.48 -8.93
CA LEU A 212 9.12 7.67 -9.33
C LEU A 212 9.62 6.81 -8.17
N VAL A 213 9.80 7.41 -6.99
CA VAL A 213 10.32 6.70 -5.81
C VAL A 213 9.23 6.03 -4.97
N ARG A 214 7.94 6.28 -5.24
CA ARG A 214 6.77 5.86 -4.43
C ARG A 214 6.90 6.26 -2.96
N GLY A 215 7.20 7.53 -2.72
CA GLY A 215 7.42 8.08 -1.38
C GLY A 215 8.56 7.45 -0.59
N ARG A 216 9.55 6.86 -1.27
CA ARG A 216 10.81 6.41 -0.66
C ARG A 216 11.82 7.56 -0.59
N THR A 217 11.48 8.60 0.16
CA THR A 217 12.34 9.75 0.47
C THR A 217 12.77 9.69 1.94
N SER A 218 13.86 10.37 2.31
CA SER A 218 14.29 10.46 3.71
C SER A 218 13.46 11.43 4.54
N ASP A 219 12.76 12.38 3.92
CA ASP A 219 12.06 13.49 4.59
C ASP A 219 11.00 13.05 5.59
N ARG A 220 10.45 11.84 5.41
CA ARG A 220 9.40 11.28 6.25
C ARG A 220 9.90 10.28 7.28
N ALA A 221 11.04 9.64 7.04
CA ALA A 221 11.54 8.59 7.93
C ALA A 221 12.32 9.20 9.10
N LEU A 222 12.05 8.74 10.33
CA LEU A 222 12.89 9.09 11.48
C LEU A 222 14.05 8.10 11.59
N GLY A 223 15.29 8.60 11.59
CA GLY A 223 16.53 7.83 11.71
C GLY A 223 17.34 7.75 10.42
N ASP A 224 18.36 6.88 10.39
CA ASP A 224 19.24 6.68 9.24
C ASP A 224 18.45 6.04 8.08
N ASN A 225 18.03 6.87 7.12
CA ASN A 225 17.41 6.43 5.88
C ASN A 225 18.41 6.64 4.71
N PRO A 226 18.83 5.57 4.02
CA PRO A 226 19.76 5.70 2.90
C PRO A 226 19.15 6.38 1.67
N CYS A 227 17.83 6.61 1.64
CA CYS A 227 17.16 7.31 0.54
C CYS A 227 17.49 8.81 0.54
N PRO A 228 17.74 9.42 -0.64
CA PRO A 228 17.90 10.86 -0.74
C PRO A 228 16.64 11.63 -0.30
N SER A 229 16.80 12.91 0.04
CA SER A 229 15.67 13.78 0.32
C SER A 229 14.93 14.16 -0.97
N ILE A 230 13.66 14.50 -0.86
CA ILE A 230 12.82 14.98 -1.96
C ILE A 230 13.48 16.19 -2.62
N ARG A 231 14.01 17.13 -1.82
CA ARG A 231 14.74 18.29 -2.34
C ARG A 231 15.88 17.89 -3.26
N ARG A 232 16.72 16.93 -2.85
CA ARG A 232 17.86 16.48 -3.66
C ARG A 232 17.39 15.83 -4.95
N LEU A 233 16.38 14.98 -4.87
CA LEU A 233 15.81 14.30 -6.04
C LEU A 233 15.14 15.28 -7.00
N SER A 234 14.43 16.28 -6.49
CA SER A 234 13.80 17.33 -7.28
C SER A 234 14.83 18.19 -8.00
N GLU A 235 15.94 18.56 -7.36
CA GLU A 235 17.07 19.25 -8.01
C GLU A 235 17.65 18.42 -9.17
N LEU A 236 17.89 17.13 -8.95
CA LEU A 236 18.43 16.21 -9.96
C LEU A 236 17.47 16.03 -11.14
N LEU A 237 16.19 15.76 -10.86
CA LEU A 237 15.19 15.52 -11.89
C LEU A 237 14.87 16.79 -12.68
N THR A 238 14.82 17.96 -12.03
CA THR A 238 14.64 19.25 -12.71
C THR A 238 15.77 19.49 -13.70
N ARG A 239 17.02 19.27 -13.27
CA ARG A 239 18.18 19.40 -14.16
C ARG A 239 18.05 18.49 -15.38
N ALA A 240 17.70 17.23 -15.15
CA ALA A 240 17.55 16.23 -16.20
C ALA A 240 16.43 16.56 -17.21
N ILE A 241 15.30 17.08 -16.72
CA ILE A 241 14.18 17.53 -17.57
C ILE A 241 14.59 18.74 -18.43
N VAL A 242 15.27 19.72 -17.83
CA VAL A 242 15.70 20.94 -18.53
C VAL A 242 16.76 20.66 -19.58
N SER A 243 17.73 19.79 -19.29
CA SER A 243 18.74 19.37 -20.28
C SER A 243 18.23 18.32 -21.27
N ALA A 244 17.11 17.66 -20.97
CA ALA A 244 16.66 16.44 -21.65
C ALA A 244 17.75 15.34 -21.67
N GLU A 245 18.61 15.30 -20.65
CA GLU A 245 19.72 14.36 -20.53
C GLU A 245 19.71 13.63 -19.18
N LEU A 246 19.96 12.33 -19.23
CA LEU A 246 20.08 11.46 -18.06
C LEU A 246 21.57 11.18 -17.78
N ASP A 247 22.17 12.00 -16.92
CA ASP A 247 23.54 11.78 -16.47
C ASP A 247 23.67 10.59 -15.49
N ASP A 248 24.90 10.13 -15.25
CA ASP A 248 25.21 9.01 -14.35
C ASP A 248 24.76 9.26 -12.90
N GLU A 249 24.68 10.51 -12.47
CA GLU A 249 24.25 10.86 -11.12
C GLU A 249 22.74 10.68 -10.97
N VAL A 250 21.96 11.19 -11.93
CA VAL A 250 20.50 11.02 -11.98
C VAL A 250 20.15 9.55 -12.09
N ALA A 251 20.79 8.82 -13.02
CA ALA A 251 20.58 7.39 -13.18
C ALA A 251 20.87 6.62 -11.87
N ARG A 252 21.92 6.99 -11.14
CA ARG A 252 22.27 6.38 -9.85
C ARG A 252 21.30 6.73 -8.73
N ALA A 253 20.81 7.97 -8.69
CA ALA A 253 19.85 8.43 -7.68
C ALA A 253 18.48 7.77 -7.84
N PHE A 254 18.05 7.54 -9.09
CA PHE A 254 16.76 6.92 -9.41
C PHE A 254 16.86 5.45 -9.79
N LYS A 255 18.03 4.81 -9.62
CA LYS A 255 18.25 3.41 -10.03
C LYS A 255 17.16 2.51 -9.47
N ASP A 256 16.75 2.67 -8.21
CA ASP A 256 15.79 1.75 -7.57
C ASP A 256 14.31 2.05 -7.92
N CYS A 257 14.02 2.96 -8.86
CA CYS A 257 12.67 3.32 -9.33
C CYS A 257 12.14 2.38 -10.44
N PHE A 258 12.66 1.15 -10.52
CA PHE A 258 12.27 0.20 -11.56
C PHE A 258 10.83 -0.28 -11.42
N PHE A 259 10.08 -0.16 -12.52
CA PHE A 259 8.66 -0.53 -12.64
C PHE A 259 8.49 -1.69 -13.62
N VAL A 260 8.32 -2.91 -13.12
CA VAL A 260 8.02 -4.05 -14.00
C VAL A 260 6.52 -4.25 -14.03
N ASN A 261 5.92 -4.22 -15.23
CA ASN A 261 4.49 -4.43 -15.45
C ASN A 261 3.58 -3.34 -14.81
N GLU A 262 3.98 -2.08 -14.91
CA GLU A 262 3.22 -0.96 -14.35
C GLU A 262 3.05 0.19 -15.35
N CYS A 263 2.11 1.08 -15.05
CA CYS A 263 1.79 2.25 -15.86
C CYS A 263 1.73 3.47 -14.95
N LEU A 264 2.24 4.58 -15.47
CA LEU A 264 1.96 5.90 -14.95
C LEU A 264 0.56 6.32 -15.40
N PHE A 265 -0.09 7.18 -14.62
CA PHE A 265 -1.36 7.79 -15.00
C PHE A 265 -1.45 9.22 -14.49
N ALA A 266 -2.25 10.02 -15.19
CA ALA A 266 -2.70 11.32 -14.75
C ALA A 266 -4.24 11.35 -14.71
N THR A 267 -4.77 12.24 -13.87
CA THR A 267 -6.20 12.40 -13.66
C THR A 267 -6.69 13.77 -14.12
N ARG A 268 -8.00 13.89 -14.37
CA ARG A 268 -8.63 15.17 -14.75
C ARG A 268 -8.47 16.24 -13.68
N GLU A 269 -8.38 15.80 -12.44
CA GLU A 269 -8.21 16.61 -11.24
C GLU A 269 -6.75 17.05 -11.04
N GLY A 270 -5.81 16.56 -11.86
CA GLY A 270 -4.41 16.97 -11.82
C GLY A 270 -3.50 16.07 -10.97
N TYR A 271 -4.03 14.98 -10.39
CA TYR A 271 -3.20 14.00 -9.70
C TYR A 271 -2.36 13.16 -10.68
N LEU A 272 -1.15 12.82 -10.25
CA LEU A 272 -0.23 11.89 -10.87
C LEU A 272 -0.05 10.64 -10.01
N GLY A 273 0.03 9.48 -10.64
CA GLY A 273 0.27 8.24 -9.93
C GLY A 273 0.86 7.11 -10.76
N VAL A 274 1.07 5.98 -10.10
CA VAL A 274 1.54 4.72 -10.69
C VAL A 274 0.72 3.55 -10.18
N CYS A 275 0.40 2.62 -11.07
CA CYS A 275 -0.39 1.42 -10.76
C CYS A 275 0.11 0.25 -11.62
N ALA A 276 -0.21 -0.98 -11.19
CA ALA A 276 0.00 -2.16 -12.01
C ALA A 276 -0.72 -2.08 -13.36
N LYS A 277 -0.20 -2.83 -14.33
CA LYS A 277 -0.76 -2.95 -15.68
C LYS A 277 -2.25 -3.25 -15.68
N GLY A 278 -2.92 -2.83 -16.76
CA GLY A 278 -4.35 -3.06 -16.96
C GLY A 278 -5.21 -1.83 -16.70
N LEU A 279 -4.60 -0.68 -16.42
CA LEU A 279 -5.26 0.63 -16.38
C LEU A 279 -5.85 1.03 -17.73
N ARG A 280 -6.91 1.84 -17.69
CA ARG A 280 -7.55 2.47 -18.84
C ARG A 280 -7.99 3.90 -18.49
N GLU A 281 -8.05 4.76 -19.49
CA GLU A 281 -8.75 6.03 -19.35
C GLU A 281 -10.21 5.79 -18.98
N GLY A 282 -10.74 6.61 -18.08
CA GLY A 282 -12.07 6.45 -17.49
C GLY A 282 -12.11 5.55 -16.25
N ASP A 283 -11.01 4.89 -15.88
CA ASP A 283 -10.89 4.27 -14.55
C ASP A 283 -10.86 5.38 -13.46
N GLU A 284 -11.40 5.09 -12.28
CA GLU A 284 -11.57 6.05 -11.18
C GLU A 284 -10.69 5.70 -9.98
N ILE A 285 -10.22 6.71 -9.26
CA ILE A 285 -9.45 6.56 -8.02
C ILE A 285 -10.37 6.76 -6.84
N SER A 286 -10.37 5.79 -5.92
CA SER A 286 -11.18 5.82 -4.71
C SER A 286 -10.35 5.46 -3.48
N VAL A 287 -10.62 6.14 -2.37
CA VAL A 287 -10.13 5.76 -1.05
C VAL A 287 -11.23 4.97 -0.35
N ILE A 288 -11.05 3.66 -0.27
CA ILE A 288 -11.98 2.74 0.41
C ILE A 288 -11.67 2.76 1.91
N LEU A 289 -12.71 2.89 2.75
CA LEU A 289 -12.51 2.87 4.20
C LEU A 289 -11.90 1.53 4.64
N GLY A 290 -10.95 1.59 5.56
CA GLY A 290 -10.21 0.42 6.02
C GLY A 290 -9.16 -0.13 5.04
N CYS A 291 -8.89 0.52 3.91
CA CYS A 291 -7.78 0.18 3.01
C CYS A 291 -6.61 1.17 3.15
N HIS A 292 -5.36 0.70 3.17
CA HIS A 292 -4.20 1.58 3.37
C HIS A 292 -3.66 2.25 2.09
N LEU A 293 -4.11 1.85 0.90
CA LEU A 293 -3.78 2.49 -0.38
C LEU A 293 -5.04 2.99 -1.09
N PRO A 294 -4.93 4.03 -1.94
CA PRO A 294 -5.96 4.32 -2.92
C PRO A 294 -6.12 3.13 -3.89
N MET A 295 -7.35 2.90 -4.32
CA MET A 295 -7.72 1.82 -5.25
C MET A 295 -8.17 2.42 -6.57
N VAL A 296 -7.72 1.81 -7.66
CA VAL A 296 -8.27 2.08 -8.99
C VAL A 296 -9.45 1.16 -9.22
N LEU A 297 -10.61 1.76 -9.52
CA LEU A 297 -11.88 1.11 -9.74
C LEU A 297 -12.37 1.42 -11.15
N ARG A 298 -12.80 0.38 -11.87
CA ARG A 298 -13.33 0.53 -13.22
C ARG A 298 -14.86 0.53 -13.20
N PRO A 299 -15.52 1.62 -13.62
CA PRO A 299 -16.98 1.67 -13.68
C PRO A 299 -17.59 0.60 -14.60
N ARG A 300 -18.67 -0.02 -14.13
CA ARG A 300 -19.53 -0.98 -14.86
C ARG A 300 -21.02 -0.67 -14.77
N GLY A 301 -21.34 0.48 -14.17
CA GLY A 301 -22.70 0.96 -13.91
C GLY A 301 -22.63 2.10 -12.90
N SER A 302 -23.78 2.58 -12.42
CA SER A 302 -23.84 3.76 -11.54
C SER A 302 -23.15 3.60 -10.19
N LYS A 303 -23.07 2.38 -9.65
CA LYS A 303 -22.40 2.08 -8.37
C LYS A 303 -21.62 0.76 -8.39
N ARG A 304 -21.42 0.18 -9.57
CA ARG A 304 -20.78 -1.13 -9.74
C ARG A 304 -19.43 -0.99 -10.38
N TYR A 305 -18.44 -1.66 -9.80
CA TYR A 305 -17.04 -1.46 -10.16
C TYR A 305 -16.30 -2.79 -10.23
N GLU A 306 -15.39 -2.90 -11.20
CA GLU A 306 -14.31 -3.89 -11.13
C GLU A 306 -13.11 -3.27 -10.41
N VAL A 307 -12.45 -4.01 -9.53
CA VAL A 307 -11.19 -3.60 -8.90
C VAL A 307 -10.06 -3.79 -9.89
N VAL A 308 -9.41 -2.69 -10.28
CA VAL A 308 -8.23 -2.72 -11.15
C VAL A 308 -6.99 -3.10 -10.36
N GLY A 309 -6.80 -2.46 -9.20
CA GLY A 309 -5.70 -2.72 -8.27
C GLY A 309 -5.38 -1.51 -7.40
N PRO A 310 -4.42 -1.63 -6.46
CA PRO A 310 -3.94 -0.49 -5.70
C PRO A 310 -3.09 0.45 -6.56
N CYS A 311 -3.02 1.72 -6.18
CA CYS A 311 -2.12 2.68 -6.82
C CYS A 311 -1.36 3.52 -5.79
N PHE A 312 -0.24 4.09 -6.23
CA PHE A 312 0.40 5.21 -5.55
C PHE A 312 -0.06 6.50 -6.22
N VAL A 313 -0.49 7.48 -5.43
CA VAL A 313 -0.88 8.81 -5.91
C VAL A 313 -0.30 9.87 -4.96
N HIS A 314 0.56 10.74 -5.47
CA HIS A 314 1.07 11.82 -4.63
C HIS A 314 -0.08 12.73 -4.17
N GLY A 315 -0.14 12.98 -2.86
CA GLY A 315 -1.21 13.75 -2.23
C GLY A 315 -2.44 12.96 -1.79
N LEU A 316 -2.46 11.62 -1.89
CA LEU A 316 -3.57 10.78 -1.40
C LEU A 316 -3.12 9.59 -0.52
N MET A 317 -1.85 9.52 -0.14
CA MET A 317 -1.28 8.34 0.54
C MET A 317 -1.36 8.41 2.07
N LEU A 318 -1.65 9.58 2.64
CA LEU A 318 -1.53 9.93 4.07
C LEU A 318 -2.86 10.42 4.68
N GLY A 319 -3.98 10.05 4.08
CA GLY A 319 -5.31 10.36 4.59
C GLY A 319 -5.83 11.74 4.21
N GLU A 320 -5.18 12.42 3.27
CA GLU A 320 -5.56 13.72 2.71
C GLU A 320 -6.98 13.68 2.13
N ALA A 321 -7.38 12.54 1.58
CA ALA A 321 -8.73 12.32 1.10
C ALA A 321 -9.79 12.27 2.21
N LEU A 322 -9.46 12.15 3.50
CA LEU A 322 -10.45 11.95 4.58
C LEU A 322 -10.26 12.91 5.77
N LYS A 323 -9.32 13.85 5.66
CA LYS A 323 -8.94 14.79 6.72
C LYS A 323 -8.59 16.15 6.11
N PRO A 324 -8.68 17.24 6.88
CA PRO A 324 -8.14 18.52 6.44
C PRO A 324 -6.61 18.46 6.23
N PRO A 325 -6.03 19.45 5.53
CA PRO A 325 -4.59 19.62 5.44
C PRO A 325 -3.94 19.67 6.83
N LEU A 326 -2.71 19.16 6.92
CA LEU A 326 -1.92 19.29 8.14
C LEU A 326 -1.27 20.68 8.14
N GLU A 327 -1.60 21.50 9.14
CA GLU A 327 -1.09 22.86 9.24
C GLU A 327 0.33 22.91 9.85
N PRO A 328 1.22 23.80 9.36
CA PRO A 328 2.50 24.06 10.01
C PRO A 328 2.32 24.48 11.49
N PRO A 329 3.26 24.14 12.39
CA PRO A 329 4.55 23.50 12.15
C PRO A 329 4.52 21.96 12.15
N TRP A 330 3.35 21.33 12.09
CA TRP A 330 3.25 19.87 12.15
C TRP A 330 3.65 19.21 10.82
N LYS A 331 4.37 18.09 10.91
CA LYS A 331 4.70 17.21 9.78
C LYS A 331 4.42 15.75 10.12
N ASP A 332 3.98 14.98 9.12
CA ASP A 332 3.92 13.52 9.25
C ASP A 332 5.33 12.93 9.24
N VAL A 333 5.57 12.01 10.15
CA VAL A 333 6.80 11.23 10.25
C VAL A 333 6.48 9.76 10.47
N LEU A 334 7.40 8.90 10.07
CA LEU A 334 7.22 7.47 10.06
C LEU A 334 8.31 6.76 10.87
N PRO A 335 8.26 6.82 12.21
CA PRO A 335 9.12 5.98 13.04
C PRO A 335 8.82 4.50 12.82
N VAL A 336 9.87 3.68 12.90
CA VAL A 336 9.76 2.22 12.92
C VAL A 336 9.91 1.74 14.36
N ALA A 337 8.82 1.23 14.94
CA ALA A 337 8.79 0.74 16.32
C ALA A 337 8.33 -0.72 16.34
N ARG A 338 9.14 -1.63 16.91
CA ARG A 338 8.90 -3.08 16.85
C ARG A 338 8.62 -3.56 15.42
N GLY A 339 9.33 -2.98 14.46
CA GLY A 339 9.18 -3.20 13.02
C GLY A 339 7.81 -2.81 12.42
N TRP A 340 6.98 -2.09 13.17
CA TRP A 340 5.84 -1.39 12.62
C TRP A 340 6.26 0.01 12.20
N ALA A 341 6.09 0.32 10.91
CA ALA A 341 6.09 1.69 10.44
C ALA A 341 4.71 2.28 10.74
N LEU A 342 4.65 3.28 11.62
CA LEU A 342 3.40 3.95 12.00
C LEU A 342 3.54 5.45 11.81
N SER A 343 2.47 6.08 11.34
CA SER A 343 2.39 7.53 11.25
C SER A 343 2.35 8.15 12.64
N TYR A 344 3.25 9.10 12.84
CA TYR A 344 3.34 10.00 13.97
C TYR A 344 3.41 11.42 13.40
N PHE A 345 3.24 12.43 14.26
CA PHE A 345 3.28 13.83 13.87
C PHE A 345 4.32 14.54 14.71
N ILE A 346 5.26 15.22 14.06
CA ILE A 346 6.29 16.01 14.75
C ILE A 346 6.01 17.49 14.55
N ASN A 347 6.12 18.26 15.63
CA ASN A 347 6.21 19.70 15.55
C ASN A 347 7.66 20.08 15.28
N VAL A 348 7.95 20.60 14.08
CA VAL A 348 9.34 20.87 13.67
C VAL A 348 10.00 22.05 14.40
N GLN A 349 9.25 22.79 15.22
CA GLN A 349 9.77 23.90 16.01
C GLN A 349 10.08 23.50 17.46
N THR A 350 9.34 22.54 18.02
CA THR A 350 9.45 22.12 19.43
C THR A 350 9.99 20.70 19.61
N ASP A 351 10.15 19.95 18.52
CA ASP A 351 10.45 18.50 18.49
C ASP A 351 9.41 17.64 19.23
N GLU A 352 8.23 18.19 19.51
CA GLU A 352 7.11 17.45 20.11
C GLU A 352 6.61 16.38 19.13
N LEU A 353 6.46 15.14 19.61
CA LEU A 353 6.02 14.00 18.81
C LEU A 353 4.67 13.45 19.30
N LEU A 354 3.67 13.45 18.44
CA LEU A 354 2.33 12.92 18.69
C LEU A 354 2.08 11.60 17.99
N LYS A 355 1.48 10.64 18.71
CA LYS A 355 0.98 9.37 18.18
C LYS A 355 -0.34 9.55 17.44
N SER A 356 -1.22 10.36 18.01
CA SER A 356 -2.52 10.68 17.45
C SER A 356 -2.43 11.85 16.48
N ASP A 357 -3.28 11.79 15.45
CA ASP A 357 -3.40 12.85 14.47
C ASP A 357 -4.06 14.10 15.09
N PRO A 358 -3.34 15.24 15.19
CA PRO A 358 -3.85 16.44 15.85
C PRO A 358 -5.07 17.04 15.13
N ARG A 359 -5.27 16.72 13.84
CA ARG A 359 -6.41 17.20 13.04
C ARG A 359 -7.75 16.64 13.49
N LEU A 360 -7.75 15.55 14.26
CA LEU A 360 -8.97 14.83 14.65
C LEU A 360 -9.55 15.30 15.99
N GLY A 361 -8.86 16.19 16.71
CA GLY A 361 -9.30 16.65 18.03
C GLY A 361 -9.28 15.54 19.09
N SER A 362 -10.04 15.72 20.16
CA SER A 362 -10.11 14.75 21.27
C SER A 362 -10.80 13.45 20.88
N LEU A 363 -10.42 12.35 21.53
CA LEU A 363 -11.11 11.07 21.37
C LEU A 363 -12.56 11.15 21.89
N PRO A 364 -13.50 10.36 21.33
CA PRO A 364 -14.85 10.26 21.86
C PRO A 364 -14.84 9.74 23.31
N SER A 365 -15.90 10.03 24.05
CA SER A 365 -16.03 9.56 25.44
C SER A 365 -15.84 8.04 25.55
N GLY A 366 -15.14 7.61 26.60
CA GLY A 366 -14.79 6.22 26.86
C GLY A 366 -13.62 5.67 26.04
N TRP A 367 -13.13 6.38 25.00
CA TRP A 367 -11.99 5.93 24.20
C TRP A 367 -10.66 6.52 24.67
N GLU A 368 -9.65 5.67 24.80
CA GLU A 368 -8.29 6.07 25.15
C GLU A 368 -7.26 5.41 24.22
N GLU A 369 -6.10 6.06 24.08
CA GLU A 369 -4.94 5.46 23.44
C GLU A 369 -4.28 4.46 24.38
N ALA A 370 -4.04 3.24 23.90
CA ALA A 370 -3.39 2.19 24.66
C ALA A 370 -2.17 1.64 23.90
N THR A 371 -1.11 1.34 24.66
CA THR A 371 0.03 0.58 24.13
C THR A 371 -0.24 -0.90 24.35
N THR A 372 0.01 -1.73 23.33
CA THR A 372 -0.18 -3.18 23.43
C THR A 372 1.14 -3.93 23.25
N LEU A 373 1.31 -5.05 23.95
CA LEU A 373 2.43 -5.98 23.76
C LEU A 373 2.08 -7.13 22.79
N ASP A 374 0.83 -7.19 22.30
CA ASP A 374 0.42 -8.18 21.32
C ASP A 374 1.26 -8.04 20.04
N PRO A 375 2.01 -9.08 19.63
CA PRO A 375 2.88 -9.01 18.47
C PRO A 375 2.10 -8.86 17.15
N VAL A 376 0.83 -9.30 17.10
CA VAL A 376 -0.06 -9.28 15.92
C VAL A 376 -0.69 -7.90 15.71
N LEU A 377 -0.74 -7.07 16.76
CA LEU A 377 -1.34 -5.74 16.70
C LEU A 377 -0.28 -4.64 16.54
N PRO A 378 -0.67 -3.48 15.99
CA PRO A 378 0.20 -2.31 15.98
C PRO A 378 0.60 -1.91 17.41
N PRO A 379 1.78 -1.30 17.60
CA PRO A 379 2.26 -0.90 18.92
C PRO A 379 1.32 -0.05 19.75
N PHE A 380 0.45 0.71 19.09
CA PHE A 380 -0.56 1.56 19.68
C PHE A 380 -1.92 1.27 19.03
N VAL A 381 -2.92 1.12 19.90
CA VAL A 381 -4.32 0.81 19.61
C VAL A 381 -5.23 1.75 20.40
N PHE A 382 -6.52 1.70 20.12
CA PHE A 382 -7.54 2.44 20.85
C PHE A 382 -8.35 1.46 21.70
N GLU A 383 -8.53 1.76 22.98
CA GLU A 383 -9.31 0.95 23.91
C GLU A 383 -10.51 1.75 24.38
N ASN A 384 -11.70 1.16 24.30
CA ASN A 384 -12.88 1.71 24.94
C ASN A 384 -12.98 1.18 26.38
N LYS A 385 -12.82 2.04 27.37
CA LYS A 385 -12.80 1.71 28.80
C LYS A 385 -14.15 1.28 29.37
N GLU A 386 -15.25 1.60 28.69
CA GLU A 386 -16.60 1.23 29.14
C GLU A 386 -16.93 -0.23 28.85
N ASN A 387 -16.46 -0.77 27.72
CA ASN A 387 -16.77 -2.13 27.25
C ASN A 387 -15.54 -3.01 27.00
N GLY A 388 -14.32 -2.50 27.21
CA GLY A 388 -13.06 -3.22 27.00
C GLY A 388 -12.71 -3.47 25.52
N ARG A 389 -13.42 -2.85 24.57
CA ARG A 389 -13.18 -3.07 23.14
C ARG A 389 -11.87 -2.46 22.71
N ILE A 390 -10.97 -3.29 22.15
CA ILE A 390 -9.72 -2.87 21.54
C ILE A 390 -9.91 -2.75 20.02
N SER A 391 -9.48 -1.62 19.46
CA SER A 391 -9.56 -1.31 18.03
C SER A 391 -8.20 -0.86 17.51
N ILE A 392 -7.79 -1.38 16.35
CA ILE A 392 -6.64 -0.85 15.59
C ILE A 392 -7.03 0.38 14.75
N ASN A 393 -8.33 0.65 14.61
CA ASN A 393 -8.88 1.79 13.88
C ASN A 393 -9.09 2.97 14.81
N ASP A 394 -8.85 4.17 14.28
CA ASP A 394 -9.11 5.40 15.02
C ASP A 394 -10.62 5.63 15.13
N PRO A 395 -11.21 5.71 16.34
CA PRO A 395 -12.64 5.88 16.51
C PRO A 395 -13.16 7.21 15.93
N ARG A 396 -12.30 8.22 15.75
CA ARG A 396 -12.63 9.50 15.10
C ARG A 396 -12.68 9.40 13.57
N MET A 397 -12.32 8.23 13.04
CA MET A 397 -12.29 7.90 11.60
C MET A 397 -13.33 6.84 11.25
N SER A 398 -14.43 6.76 12.01
CA SER A 398 -15.63 6.04 11.57
C SER A 398 -16.26 6.73 10.35
N ALA A 399 -17.13 6.04 9.62
CA ALA A 399 -17.83 6.63 8.48
C ALA A 399 -18.66 7.86 8.91
N GLU A 400 -19.37 7.74 10.02
CA GLU A 400 -20.19 8.81 10.59
C GLU A 400 -19.33 10.02 10.99
N ALA A 401 -18.19 9.79 11.63
CA ALA A 401 -17.28 10.87 12.02
C ALA A 401 -16.67 11.57 10.79
N ILE A 402 -16.44 10.85 9.70
CA ILE A 402 -15.98 11.42 8.42
C ILE A 402 -17.06 12.29 7.79
N GLU A 403 -18.30 11.81 7.74
CA GLU A 403 -19.43 12.57 7.17
C GLU A 403 -19.78 13.81 8.00
N GLN A 404 -19.69 13.73 9.34
CA GLN A 404 -19.86 14.88 10.23
C GLN A 404 -18.85 16.00 9.98
N ARG A 405 -17.68 15.67 9.40
CA ARG A 405 -16.68 16.65 8.96
C ARG A 405 -16.94 17.21 7.55
N GLY A 406 -18.11 16.93 6.97
CA GLY A 406 -18.51 17.42 5.65
C GLY A 406 -17.86 16.68 4.48
N ILE A 407 -17.23 15.52 4.73
CA ILE A 407 -16.60 14.72 3.67
C ILE A 407 -17.63 13.71 3.17
N ALA A 408 -18.01 13.84 1.90
CA ALA A 408 -18.96 12.94 1.27
C ALA A 408 -18.36 11.53 1.11
N LEU A 409 -19.09 10.53 1.57
CA LEU A 409 -18.81 9.12 1.36
C LEU A 409 -19.90 8.50 0.47
N GLU A 410 -19.51 7.47 -0.26
CA GLU A 410 -20.37 6.74 -1.19
C GLU A 410 -20.32 5.25 -0.89
N THR A 411 -21.44 4.58 -1.15
CA THR A 411 -21.51 3.11 -1.14
C THR A 411 -21.27 2.58 -2.55
N LEU A 412 -20.22 1.78 -2.72
CA LEU A 412 -19.83 1.16 -3.97
C LEU A 412 -20.02 -0.37 -3.89
N GLU A 413 -20.37 -1.01 -5.01
CA GLU A 413 -20.41 -2.45 -5.17
C GLU A 413 -19.22 -2.92 -6.01
N LEU A 414 -18.28 -3.61 -5.38
CA LEU A 414 -17.14 -4.23 -6.07
C LEU A 414 -17.57 -5.60 -6.59
N MET A 415 -17.43 -5.83 -7.89
CA MET A 415 -17.87 -7.05 -8.59
C MET A 415 -16.78 -8.08 -8.76
#